data_AF-A0A497D4U2-F1
#
_entry.id   AF-A0A497D4U2-F1
#
_cell.length_a   1.000
_cell.length_b   1.000
_cell.length_c   1.000
_cell.angle_alpha   90.00
_cell.angle_beta   90.00
_cell.angle_gamma   90.00
#
_symmetry.space_group_name_H-M   'P 1'
#
loop_
_entity.id
_entity.type
_entity.pdbx_description
1 polymer ?
#
loop_
_entity_poly.entity_id
_entity_poly.type
_entity_poly.pdbx_seq_one_letter_code
_entity_poly.pdbx_strand_id
1 'polypeptide(L)'
;MKNNNFYKLGVVILLALIAFYSCKKDNMPTTEPTTDNTAYSNMITNRINNFRQQMQNPERSGEMLLDTAVWNLEALINYDYAYPDSASKDFTIMSSHYTVTVDENGMVSEAEVQQVYNLMLDTLNYQLALLNDDVKFTVFSDVQLDEVDGNTARLTVN
;
A
#
# COMPACT_ATOMS: atom_id res chain seq x y z
N MET A 1 -47.32 44.03 -32.76
CA MET A 1 -46.59 42.79 -32.47
C MET A 1 -45.32 42.77 -33.32
N LYS A 2 -44.14 43.00 -32.72
CA LYS A 2 -42.84 42.83 -33.39
C LYS A 2 -42.07 41.75 -32.62
N ASN A 3 -41.59 40.76 -33.36
CA ASN A 3 -41.17 39.46 -32.86
C ASN A 3 -39.80 39.48 -32.18
N ASN A 4 -39.77 38.86 -31.01
CA ASN A 4 -38.64 38.68 -30.09
C ASN A 4 -37.80 37.45 -30.48
N ASN A 5 -37.20 37.43 -31.68
CA ASN A 5 -36.41 36.29 -32.17
C ASN A 5 -34.92 36.57 -32.38
N PHE A 6 -34.42 37.78 -32.08
CA PHE A 6 -33.01 38.12 -32.31
C PHE A 6 -32.05 37.65 -31.21
N TYR A 7 -32.51 37.42 -29.96
CA TYR A 7 -31.62 37.01 -28.86
C TYR A 7 -31.26 35.52 -28.87
N LYS A 8 -32.02 34.68 -29.60
CA LYS A 8 -31.74 33.23 -29.68
C LYS A 8 -30.57 32.89 -30.59
N LEU A 9 -30.19 33.79 -31.52
CA LEU A 9 -29.07 33.56 -32.44
C LEU A 9 -27.71 33.89 -31.80
N GLY A 10 -27.67 34.81 -30.82
CA GLY A 10 -26.43 35.24 -30.17
C GLY A 10 -25.83 34.23 -29.17
N VAL A 11 -26.68 33.49 -28.47
CA VAL A 11 -26.26 32.52 -27.44
C VAL A 11 -25.61 31.27 -28.05
N VAL A 12 -26.03 30.87 -29.26
CA VAL A 12 -25.49 29.67 -29.95
C VAL A 12 -24.07 29.91 -30.46
N ILE A 13 -23.72 31.14 -30.86
CA ILE A 13 -22.38 31.47 -31.37
C ILE A 13 -21.35 31.54 -30.24
N LEU A 14 -21.76 31.97 -29.04
CA LEU A 14 -20.84 32.05 -27.88
C LEU A 14 -20.49 30.66 -27.32
N LEU A 15 -21.41 29.70 -27.36
CA LEU A 15 -21.17 28.31 -26.93
C LEU A 15 -20.28 27.52 -27.92
N ALA A 16 -20.32 27.85 -29.21
CA ALA A 16 -19.49 27.18 -30.21
C ALA A 16 -17.99 27.55 -30.12
N LEU A 17 -17.66 28.72 -29.57
CA LEU A 17 -16.27 29.16 -29.44
C LEU A 17 -15.52 28.55 -28.25
N ILE A 18 -16.25 28.01 -27.25
CA ILE A 18 -15.65 27.38 -26.06
C ILE A 18 -15.28 25.91 -26.32
N ALA A 19 -15.85 25.28 -27.36
CA ALA A 19 -15.61 23.87 -27.68
C ALA A 19 -14.24 23.58 -28.34
N PHE A 20 -13.52 24.61 -28.84
CA PHE A 20 -12.24 24.43 -29.53
C PHE A 20 -11.00 24.74 -28.67
N TYR A 21 -11.17 25.01 -27.37
CA TYR A 21 -10.07 24.99 -26.39
C TYR A 21 -9.88 23.61 -25.74
N SER A 22 -10.45 22.56 -26.34
CA SER A 22 -10.16 21.17 -26.01
C SER A 22 -8.78 20.81 -26.55
N CYS A 23 -7.84 20.66 -25.62
CA CYS A 23 -6.55 19.97 -25.72
C CYS A 23 -5.91 19.95 -27.11
N LYS A 24 -4.92 20.82 -27.32
CA LYS A 24 -3.75 20.41 -28.12
C LYS A 24 -3.17 19.16 -27.45
N LYS A 25 -3.58 17.99 -27.92
CA LYS A 25 -2.83 16.76 -27.72
C LYS A 25 -1.54 16.95 -28.49
N ASP A 26 -0.50 17.37 -27.79
CA ASP A 26 0.85 17.28 -28.31
C ASP A 26 1.04 15.85 -28.79
N ASN A 27 1.35 15.70 -30.08
CA ASN A 27 1.82 14.44 -30.63
C ASN A 27 3.21 14.19 -30.03
N MET A 28 3.25 13.77 -28.78
CA MET A 28 4.40 13.06 -28.26
C MET A 28 4.56 11.81 -29.13
N PRO A 29 5.78 11.51 -29.59
CA PRO A 29 6.08 10.19 -30.13
C PRO A 29 5.51 9.17 -29.15
N THR A 30 4.83 8.15 -29.67
CA THR A 30 4.50 6.97 -28.88
C THR A 30 5.82 6.29 -28.53
N THR A 31 6.51 6.81 -27.52
CA THR A 31 7.44 6.03 -26.74
C THR A 31 6.54 5.05 -26.02
N GLU A 32 6.45 3.82 -26.53
CA GLU A 32 6.03 2.73 -25.67
C GLU A 32 6.82 2.90 -24.37
N PRO A 33 6.19 2.96 -23.19
CA PRO A 33 6.95 2.89 -21.98
C PRO A 33 7.65 1.53 -22.04
N THR A 34 8.93 1.53 -22.37
CA THR A 34 9.83 0.49 -21.90
C THR A 34 9.78 0.67 -20.40
N THR A 35 8.79 0.06 -19.76
CA THR A 35 8.73 -0.13 -18.33
C THR A 35 10.00 -0.91 -18.05
N ASP A 36 11.04 -0.20 -17.62
CA ASP A 36 12.24 -0.84 -17.13
C ASP A 36 11.81 -1.49 -15.81
N ASN A 37 11.29 -2.73 -15.93
CA ASN A 37 10.81 -3.53 -14.82
C ASN A 37 11.89 -3.64 -13.74
N THR A 38 13.15 -3.52 -14.12
CA THR A 38 14.31 -3.45 -13.23
C THR A 38 14.28 -2.20 -12.36
N ALA A 39 14.04 -1.01 -12.93
CA ALA A 39 14.00 0.24 -12.18
C ALA A 39 12.86 0.26 -11.15
N TYR A 40 11.68 -0.23 -11.53
CA TYR A 40 10.53 -0.34 -10.62
C TYR A 40 10.78 -1.37 -9.50
N SER A 41 11.31 -2.54 -9.83
CA SER A 41 11.65 -3.58 -8.85
C SER A 41 12.72 -3.12 -7.86
N ASN A 42 13.72 -2.39 -8.35
CA ASN A 42 14.75 -1.77 -7.50
C ASN A 42 14.15 -0.74 -6.55
N MET A 43 13.20 0.08 -7.01
CA MET A 43 12.50 1.04 -6.16
C MET A 43 11.75 0.37 -5.01
N ILE A 44 11.00 -0.71 -5.29
CA ILE A 44 10.29 -1.50 -4.26
C ILE A 44 11.30 -2.10 -3.28
N THR A 45 12.33 -2.78 -3.79
CA THR A 45 13.34 -3.45 -2.97
C THR A 45 14.06 -2.44 -2.07
N ASN A 46 14.41 -1.27 -2.59
CA ASN A 46 15.03 -0.20 -1.81
C ASN A 46 14.11 0.32 -0.70
N ARG A 47 12.81 0.47 -0.97
CA ARG A 47 11.83 0.88 0.06
C ARG A 47 11.77 -0.16 1.18
N ILE A 48 11.67 -1.45 0.85
CA ILE A 48 11.66 -2.54 1.84
C ILE A 48 12.96 -2.54 2.65
N ASN A 49 14.11 -2.40 1.98
CA ASN A 49 15.41 -2.37 2.66
C ASN A 49 15.57 -1.16 3.60
N ASN A 50 15.07 0.01 3.20
CA ASN A 50 15.08 1.20 4.06
C ASN A 50 14.21 1.00 5.29
N PHE A 51 13.03 0.39 5.13
CA PHE A 51 12.16 0.06 6.25
C PHE A 51 12.79 -1.00 7.16
N ARG A 52 13.45 -2.04 6.61
CA ARG A 52 14.20 -3.02 7.39
C ARG A 52 15.24 -2.34 8.29
N GLN A 53 15.99 -1.37 7.76
CA GLN A 53 16.96 -0.62 8.55
C GLN A 53 16.31 0.22 9.65
N GLN A 54 15.11 0.77 9.42
CA GLN A 54 14.33 1.44 10.47
C GLN A 54 13.95 0.46 11.59
N MET A 55 13.42 -0.72 11.25
CA MET A 55 13.00 -1.74 12.22
C MET A 55 14.15 -2.38 13.01
N GLN A 56 15.40 -2.20 12.57
CA GLN A 56 16.59 -2.69 13.26
C GLN A 56 17.27 -1.63 14.14
N ASN A 57 16.82 -0.38 14.10
CA ASN A 57 17.42 0.72 14.84
C ASN A 57 16.47 1.26 15.93
N PRO A 58 16.55 0.74 17.17
CA PRO A 58 15.64 1.12 18.26
C PRO A 58 15.81 2.57 18.75
N GLU A 59 16.86 3.28 18.34
CA GLU A 59 17.08 4.68 18.71
C GLU A 59 16.41 5.68 17.74
N ARG A 60 15.82 5.19 16.63
CA ARG A 60 15.11 6.07 15.71
C ARG A 60 13.76 6.49 16.30
N SER A 61 13.58 7.80 16.38
CA SER A 61 12.28 8.44 16.60
C SER A 61 11.79 9.02 15.29
N GLY A 62 10.55 8.73 14.96
CA GLY A 62 9.92 9.13 13.72
C GLY A 62 8.47 8.72 13.72
N GLU A 63 7.75 9.21 12.73
CA GLU A 63 6.35 8.89 12.51
C GLU A 63 6.15 8.59 11.03
N MET A 64 5.20 7.72 10.72
CA MET A 64 4.79 7.45 9.35
C MET A 64 3.28 7.36 9.25
N LEU A 65 2.73 7.58 8.05
CA LEU A 65 1.32 7.36 7.80
C LEU A 65 0.94 5.91 8.09
N LEU A 66 -0.22 5.68 8.69
CA LEU A 66 -0.74 4.34 8.99
C LEU A 66 -0.69 3.41 7.77
N ASP A 67 -1.20 3.84 6.62
CA ASP A 67 -1.18 3.04 5.38
C ASP A 67 0.24 2.69 4.92
N THR A 68 1.20 3.58 5.18
CA THR A 68 2.62 3.33 4.88
C THR A 68 3.19 2.27 5.81
N ALA A 69 2.83 2.30 7.10
CA ALA A 69 3.23 1.28 8.05
C ALA A 69 2.67 -0.09 7.67
N VAL A 70 1.36 -0.17 7.38
CA VAL A 70 0.68 -1.42 6.98
C VAL A 70 1.34 -2.04 5.76
N TRP A 71 1.53 -1.26 4.69
CA TRP A 71 2.20 -1.75 3.48
C TRP A 71 3.64 -2.20 3.76
N ASN A 72 4.40 -1.43 4.55
CA ASN A 72 5.80 -1.73 4.85
C ASN A 72 5.94 -3.00 5.71
N LEU A 73 5.04 -3.22 6.67
CA LEU A 73 5.00 -4.43 7.50
C LEU A 73 4.76 -5.67 6.63
N GLU A 74 3.72 -5.65 5.80
CA GLU A 74 3.42 -6.74 4.87
C GLU A 74 4.58 -7.01 3.92
N ALA A 75 5.09 -5.96 3.27
CA ALA A 75 6.14 -6.08 2.28
C ALA A 75 7.43 -6.65 2.90
N LEU A 76 7.79 -6.24 4.11
CA LEU A 76 9.00 -6.75 4.78
C LEU A 76 8.85 -8.20 5.20
N ILE A 77 7.71 -8.58 5.80
CA ILE A 77 7.44 -9.99 6.19
C ILE A 77 7.49 -10.89 4.96
N ASN A 78 6.82 -10.50 3.87
CA ASN A 78 6.83 -11.27 2.63
C ASN A 78 8.23 -11.37 2.02
N TYR A 79 8.98 -10.28 2.03
CA TYR A 79 10.32 -10.27 1.44
C TYR A 79 11.30 -11.17 2.21
N ASP A 80 11.23 -11.18 3.55
CA ASP A 80 12.19 -11.90 4.39
C ASP A 80 11.79 -13.37 4.68
N TYR A 81 10.49 -13.68 4.69
CA TYR A 81 9.98 -14.97 5.21
C TYR A 81 9.09 -15.76 4.25
N ALA A 82 8.60 -15.17 3.16
CA ALA A 82 7.70 -15.87 2.24
C ALA A 82 8.46 -16.57 1.10
N TYR A 83 7.91 -17.71 0.66
CA TYR A 83 8.40 -18.51 -0.46
C TYR A 83 7.28 -18.69 -1.50
N PRO A 84 6.85 -17.62 -2.19
CA PRO A 84 5.66 -17.64 -3.06
C PRO A 84 5.79 -18.59 -4.26
N ASP A 85 7.03 -18.83 -4.73
CA ASP A 85 7.31 -19.71 -5.88
C ASP A 85 7.49 -21.19 -5.49
N SER A 86 7.41 -21.53 -4.19
CA SER A 86 7.59 -22.91 -3.73
C SER A 86 6.33 -23.74 -3.94
N ALA A 87 6.50 -24.92 -4.52
CA ALA A 87 5.42 -25.87 -4.69
C ALA A 87 4.94 -26.42 -3.33
N SER A 88 3.65 -26.28 -3.07
CA SER A 88 3.01 -26.71 -1.82
C SER A 88 1.87 -27.69 -2.12
N LYS A 89 1.72 -28.72 -1.27
CA LYS A 89 0.61 -29.68 -1.39
C LYS A 89 -0.65 -29.18 -0.71
N ASP A 90 -0.50 -28.61 0.48
CA ASP A 90 -1.57 -28.17 1.36
C ASP A 90 -1.33 -26.71 1.76
N PHE A 91 -2.41 -25.96 1.98
CA PHE A 91 -2.37 -24.58 2.45
C PHE A 91 -3.15 -24.46 3.76
N THR A 92 -2.55 -23.81 4.75
CA THR A 92 -3.20 -23.45 6.01
C THR A 92 -3.11 -21.95 6.18
N ILE A 93 -4.26 -21.30 6.44
CA ILE A 93 -4.32 -19.86 6.76
C ILE A 93 -4.38 -19.73 8.27
N MET A 94 -3.56 -18.84 8.83
CA MET A 94 -3.55 -18.54 10.25
C MET A 94 -3.68 -17.05 10.45
N SER A 95 -4.62 -16.63 11.29
CA SER A 95 -4.93 -15.22 11.49
C SER A 95 -4.47 -14.73 12.86
N SER A 96 -4.06 -13.47 12.95
CA SER A 96 -3.74 -12.81 14.22
C SER A 96 -4.06 -11.32 14.15
N HIS A 97 -4.31 -10.71 15.31
CA HIS A 97 -4.78 -9.33 15.39
C HIS A 97 -3.84 -8.47 16.23
N TYR A 98 -3.61 -7.24 15.78
CA TYR A 98 -2.73 -6.27 16.40
C TYR A 98 -3.40 -4.89 16.45
N THR A 99 -2.83 -4.01 17.25
CA THR A 99 -3.26 -2.61 17.31
C THR A 99 -2.06 -1.69 17.26
N VAL A 100 -2.25 -0.53 16.63
CA VAL A 100 -1.31 0.60 16.70
C VAL A 100 -2.07 1.87 17.08
N THR A 101 -1.39 2.76 17.80
CA THR A 101 -1.90 4.06 18.18
C THR A 101 -1.71 5.03 17.04
N VAL A 102 -2.77 5.76 16.70
CA VAL A 102 -2.79 6.73 15.61
C VAL A 102 -3.02 8.12 16.19
N ASP A 103 -2.26 9.11 15.73
CA ASP A 103 -2.45 10.51 16.11
C ASP A 103 -3.58 11.20 15.30
N GLU A 104 -3.83 12.47 15.60
CA GLU A 104 -4.86 13.27 14.91
C GLU A 104 -4.57 13.48 13.40
N ASN A 105 -3.34 13.22 12.95
CA ASN A 105 -2.90 13.36 11.56
C ASN A 105 -2.88 12.02 10.80
N GLY A 106 -3.30 10.91 11.42
CA GLY A 106 -3.25 9.58 10.79
C GLY A 106 -1.85 8.95 10.81
N MET A 107 -0.98 9.43 11.69
CA MET A 107 0.41 9.00 11.84
C MET A 107 0.55 7.99 12.98
N VAL A 108 1.48 7.05 12.80
CA VAL A 108 1.88 6.06 13.80
C VAL A 108 3.37 6.23 14.11
N SER A 109 3.76 5.97 15.35
CA SER A 109 5.17 6.07 15.74
C SER A 109 5.99 4.91 15.18
N GLU A 110 7.19 5.18 14.67
CA GLU A 110 8.11 4.13 14.19
C GLU A 110 8.43 3.10 15.28
N ALA A 111 8.51 3.54 16.55
CA ALA A 111 8.78 2.67 17.69
C ALA A 111 7.66 1.65 17.94
N GLU A 112 6.40 2.07 17.83
CA GLU A 112 5.25 1.18 17.97
C GLU A 112 5.14 0.23 16.76
N VAL A 113 5.37 0.73 15.55
CA VAL A 113 5.44 -0.12 14.35
C VAL A 113 6.52 -1.20 14.49
N GLN A 114 7.69 -0.87 15.05
CA GLN A 114 8.75 -1.83 15.33
C GLN A 114 8.33 -2.89 16.36
N GLN A 115 7.61 -2.49 17.42
CA GLN A 115 7.09 -3.44 18.40
C GLN A 115 6.09 -4.41 17.78
N VAL A 116 5.14 -3.88 16.98
CA VAL A 116 4.15 -4.69 16.27
C VAL A 116 4.82 -5.61 15.25
N TYR A 117 5.82 -5.14 14.51
CA TYR A 117 6.62 -5.98 13.61
C TYR A 117 7.24 -7.18 14.33
N ASN A 118 7.90 -6.95 15.47
CA ASN A 118 8.51 -8.04 16.25
C ASN A 118 7.46 -9.03 16.77
N LEU A 119 6.30 -8.54 17.23
CA LEU A 119 5.19 -9.40 17.64
C LEU A 119 4.63 -10.23 16.49
N MET A 120 4.56 -9.66 15.28
CA MET A 120 4.16 -10.38 14.07
C MET A 120 5.16 -11.51 13.74
N LEU A 121 6.47 -11.27 13.86
CA LEU A 121 7.49 -12.30 13.64
C LEU A 121 7.41 -13.42 14.68
N ASP A 122 7.23 -13.08 15.96
CA ASP A 122 7.06 -14.08 17.02
C ASP A 122 5.82 -14.94 16.77
N THR A 123 4.72 -14.31 16.36
CA THR A 123 3.47 -14.99 16.03
C THR A 123 3.62 -15.89 14.80
N LEU A 124 4.30 -15.43 13.75
CA LEU A 124 4.59 -16.24 12.56
C LEU A 124 5.38 -17.49 12.91
N ASN A 125 6.44 -17.34 13.70
CA ASN A 125 7.27 -18.46 14.16
C ASN A 125 6.48 -19.44 15.01
N TYR A 126 5.65 -18.92 15.94
CA TYR A 126 4.78 -19.73 16.76
C TYR A 126 3.76 -20.52 15.91
N GLN A 127 3.08 -19.86 14.98
CA GLN A 127 2.10 -20.45 14.09
C GLN A 127 2.69 -21.54 13.20
N LEU A 128 3.86 -21.30 12.59
CA LEU A 128 4.59 -22.33 11.85
C LEU A 128 4.95 -23.53 12.74
N ALA A 129 5.37 -23.31 13.98
CA ALA A 129 5.72 -24.38 14.90
C ALA A 129 4.53 -25.28 15.29
N LEU A 130 3.29 -24.80 15.16
CA LEU A 130 2.08 -25.60 15.40
C LEU A 130 1.79 -26.62 14.28
N LEU A 131 2.36 -26.44 13.09
CA LEU A 131 2.17 -27.35 11.96
C LEU A 131 3.06 -28.59 12.10
N ASN A 132 2.43 -29.76 12.06
CA ASN A 132 3.07 -31.08 12.27
C ASN A 132 3.61 -31.70 10.97
N ASP A 133 4.21 -30.87 10.12
CA ASP A 133 4.86 -31.28 8.87
C ASP A 133 6.37 -31.04 8.94
N ASP A 134 7.13 -31.97 8.32
CA ASP A 134 8.59 -31.92 8.25
C ASP A 134 9.09 -30.71 7.42
N VAL A 135 8.32 -30.33 6.39
CA VAL A 135 8.58 -29.17 5.55
C VAL A 135 7.37 -28.25 5.61
N LYS A 136 7.59 -27.04 6.12
CA LYS A 136 6.59 -25.99 6.29
C LYS A 136 7.25 -24.64 6.10
N PHE A 137 6.54 -23.71 5.48
CA PHE A 137 7.03 -22.38 5.18
C PHE A 137 5.85 -21.45 4.91
N THR A 138 6.09 -20.15 5.05
CA THR A 138 5.12 -19.12 4.70
C THR A 138 5.07 -18.95 3.18
N VAL A 139 3.89 -18.98 2.58
CA VAL A 139 3.74 -18.76 1.13
C VAL A 139 3.59 -17.27 0.82
N PHE A 140 2.75 -16.60 1.62
CA PHE A 140 2.59 -15.16 1.67
C PHE A 140 2.00 -14.80 3.04
N SER A 141 2.05 -13.52 3.39
CA SER A 141 1.30 -12.94 4.49
C SER A 141 0.62 -11.66 4.02
N ASP A 142 -0.53 -11.34 4.60
CA ASP A 142 -1.35 -10.18 4.25
C ASP A 142 -1.64 -9.37 5.51
N VAL A 143 -1.23 -8.11 5.53
CA VAL A 143 -1.46 -7.20 6.68
C VAL A 143 -2.55 -6.23 6.28
N GLN A 144 -3.72 -6.38 6.88
CA GLN A 144 -4.90 -5.59 6.57
C GLN A 144 -5.18 -4.59 7.69
N LEU A 145 -5.52 -3.36 7.31
CA LEU A 145 -6.14 -2.39 8.21
C LEU A 145 -7.65 -2.67 8.25
N ASP A 146 -8.16 -3.12 9.40
CA ASP A 146 -9.58 -3.45 9.57
C ASP A 146 -10.41 -2.19 9.77
N GLU A 147 -10.03 -1.39 10.78
CA GLU A 147 -10.71 -0.15 11.16
C GLU A 147 -9.79 0.76 11.99
N VAL A 148 -10.18 2.03 12.09
CA VAL A 148 -9.62 3.00 13.03
C VAL A 148 -10.75 3.53 13.92
N ASP A 149 -10.66 3.27 15.22
CA ASP A 149 -11.63 3.70 16.23
C ASP A 149 -10.94 4.64 17.23
N GLY A 150 -11.28 5.94 17.14
CA GLY A 150 -10.57 6.99 17.86
C GLY A 150 -9.09 7.03 17.47
N ASN A 151 -8.21 6.77 18.44
CA ASN A 151 -6.75 6.78 18.25
C ASN A 151 -6.18 5.36 18.12
N THR A 152 -7.01 4.36 17.82
CA THR A 152 -6.57 2.96 17.71
C THR A 152 -6.91 2.39 16.35
N ALA A 153 -5.90 2.02 15.58
CA ALA A 153 -6.06 1.21 14.38
C ALA A 153 -5.95 -0.27 14.73
N ARG A 154 -6.86 -1.09 14.18
CA ARG A 154 -6.88 -2.55 14.30
C ARG A 154 -6.34 -3.17 13.02
N LEU A 155 -5.38 -4.08 13.17
CA LEU A 155 -4.74 -4.77 12.07
C LEU A 155 -5.01 -6.27 12.16
N THR A 156 -5.31 -6.90 11.03
CA THR A 156 -5.35 -8.36 10.92
C THR A 156 -4.19 -8.82 10.02
N VAL A 157 -3.48 -9.86 10.46
CA VAL A 157 -2.46 -10.54 9.67
C VAL A 157 -2.93 -11.94 9.37
N ASN A 158 -2.87 -12.33 8.09
CA ASN A 158 -3.17 -13.67 7.60
C ASN A 158 -1.97 -14.31 6.91
#